data_AF-A0A6P2BIR2-F1
#
_entry.id   AF-A0A6P2BIR2-F1
#
_cell.length_a   1.000
_cell.length_b   1.000
_cell.length_c   1.000
_cell.angle_alpha   90.00
_cell.angle_beta   90.00
_cell.angle_gamma   90.00
#
_symmetry.space_group_name_H-M   'P 1'
#
loop_
_entity.id
_entity.type
_entity.pdbx_description
1 polymer ?
#
loop_
_entity_poly.entity_id
_entity_poly.type
_entity_poly.pdbx_seq_one_letter_code
_entity_poly.pdbx_strand_id
1 'polypeptide(L)'
;MHATPNAPADTAGLERAVADLDPLLAALEKALEYEASALGESGGGAALLDAATCKQQALREFESSLQQQGVERSIRSLSAAATNDLAEAPWWQKFCARLRHCRGMNLAAGSAIALAQRQTRVGLELLGQSSAPSAYDQRGQAGATPTSRNLASC
;
A
#
# COMPACT_ATOMS: atom_id res chain seq x y z
N MET A 1 21.84 -47.91 3.23
CA MET A 1 21.19 -46.71 2.67
C MET A 1 19.79 -46.63 3.28
N HIS A 2 19.65 -45.95 4.42
CA HIS A 2 18.35 -45.73 5.04
C HIS A 2 17.80 -44.40 4.50
N ALA A 3 16.76 -44.48 3.67
CA ALA A 3 15.93 -43.33 3.36
C ALA A 3 15.21 -42.92 4.65
N THR A 4 15.53 -41.74 5.18
CA THR A 4 14.73 -41.09 6.21
C THR A 4 13.34 -40.83 5.65
N PRO A 5 12.25 -41.18 6.36
CA PRO A 5 10.92 -40.76 5.96
C PRO A 5 10.87 -39.23 6.04
N ASN A 6 10.67 -38.57 4.89
CA ASN A 6 10.32 -37.15 4.85
C ASN A 6 9.09 -36.98 5.74
N ALA A 7 9.24 -36.26 6.85
CA ALA A 7 8.12 -35.85 7.67
C ALA A 7 7.10 -35.14 6.77
N PRO A 8 5.79 -35.39 6.92
CA PRO A 8 4.79 -34.67 6.15
C PRO A 8 4.99 -33.18 6.43
N ALA A 9 5.26 -32.41 5.38
CA ALA A 9 5.31 -30.98 5.49
C ALA A 9 3.97 -30.52 6.08
N ASP A 10 4.00 -29.77 7.17
CA ASP A 10 2.84 -29.48 8.02
C ASP A 10 1.86 -28.50 7.34
N THR A 11 1.17 -28.97 6.32
CA THR A 11 0.15 -28.25 5.57
C THR A 11 -1.06 -27.95 6.44
N ALA A 12 -1.40 -28.83 7.39
CA ALA A 12 -2.49 -28.64 8.34
C ALA A 12 -2.20 -27.49 9.31
N GLY A 13 -0.96 -27.38 9.80
CA GLY A 13 -0.51 -26.25 10.61
C GLY A 13 -0.56 -24.93 9.85
N LEU A 14 -0.16 -24.93 8.56
CA LEU A 14 -0.25 -23.74 7.72
C LEU A 14 -1.71 -23.36 7.41
N GLU A 15 -2.57 -24.33 7.10
CA GLU A 15 -4.00 -24.08 6.84
C GLU A 15 -4.67 -23.45 8.06
N ARG A 16 -4.36 -23.95 9.27
CA ARG A 16 -4.87 -23.37 10.52
C ARG A 16 -4.35 -21.95 10.76
N ALA A 17 -3.06 -21.73 10.53
CA ALA A 17 -2.47 -20.40 10.61
C ALA A 17 -3.16 -19.43 9.63
N VAL A 18 -3.35 -19.83 8.37
CA VAL A 18 -4.06 -19.01 7.39
C VAL A 18 -5.52 -18.77 7.77
N ALA A 19 -6.20 -19.75 8.38
CA ALA A 19 -7.55 -19.55 8.90
C ALA A 19 -7.59 -18.51 10.03
N ASP A 20 -6.58 -18.48 10.91
CA ASP A 20 -6.46 -17.49 11.98
C ASP A 20 -6.13 -16.07 11.45
N LEU A 21 -5.53 -15.97 10.25
CA LEU A 21 -5.29 -14.71 9.54
C LEU A 21 -6.50 -14.18 8.77
N ASP A 22 -7.47 -15.04 8.46
CA ASP A 22 -8.66 -14.70 7.66
C ASP A 22 -9.45 -13.47 8.20
N PRO A 23 -9.71 -13.33 9.52
CA PRO A 23 -10.39 -12.14 10.05
C PRO A 23 -9.54 -10.86 9.93
N LEU A 24 -8.21 -10.97 10.08
CA LEU A 24 -7.30 -9.83 9.95
C LEU A 24 -7.20 -9.37 8.50
N LEU A 25 -7.18 -10.31 7.56
CA LEU A 25 -7.22 -9.98 6.13
C LEU A 25 -8.55 -9.32 5.75
N ALA A 26 -9.68 -9.76 6.33
CA ALA A 26 -10.97 -9.11 6.12
C ALA A 26 -11.01 -7.68 6.71
N ALA A 27 -10.36 -7.44 7.85
CA ALA A 27 -10.23 -6.10 8.42
C ALA A 27 -9.37 -5.19 7.51
N LEU A 28 -8.29 -5.72 6.94
CA LEU A 28 -7.44 -4.99 6.00
C LEU A 28 -8.20 -4.63 4.71
N GLU A 29 -8.97 -5.56 4.15
CA GLU A 29 -9.83 -5.30 2.97
C GLU A 29 -10.81 -4.15 3.26
N LYS A 30 -11.52 -4.19 4.38
CA LYS A 30 -12.43 -3.10 4.79
C LYS A 30 -11.71 -1.76 4.97
N ALA A 31 -10.51 -1.76 5.53
CA ALA A 31 -9.73 -0.54 5.70
C ALA A 31 -9.30 0.06 4.34
N LEU A 32 -8.96 -0.79 3.36
CA LEU A 32 -8.66 -0.36 1.99
C LEU A 32 -9.90 0.15 1.25
N GLU A 33 -11.06 -0.46 1.46
CA GLU A 33 -12.34 0.03 0.91
C GLU A 33 -12.71 1.40 1.49
N TYR A 34 -12.48 1.59 2.78
CA TYR A 34 -12.71 2.87 3.44
C TYR A 34 -11.78 3.96 2.90
N GLU A 35 -10.49 3.65 2.68
CA GLU A 35 -9.55 4.58 2.03
C GLU A 35 -9.95 4.90 0.58
N ALA A 36 -10.36 3.90 -0.19
CA ALA A 36 -10.83 4.11 -1.57
C ALA A 36 -12.07 5.02 -1.60
N SER A 37 -12.99 4.85 -0.64
CA SER A 37 -14.18 5.69 -0.51
C SER A 37 -13.80 7.13 -0.12
N ALA A 38 -12.91 7.30 0.86
CA ALA A 38 -12.41 8.60 1.29
C ALA A 38 -11.67 9.36 0.18
N LEU A 39 -10.97 8.65 -0.72
CA LEU A 39 -10.35 9.25 -1.92
C LEU A 39 -11.36 9.75 -2.95
N GLY A 40 -12.56 9.16 -3.00
CA GLY A 40 -13.64 9.58 -3.89
C GLY A 40 -14.39 10.83 -3.41
N GLU A 41 -14.33 11.13 -2.12
CA GLU A 41 -15.01 12.28 -1.52
C GLU A 41 -14.20 13.58 -1.73
N SER A 42 -14.79 14.53 -2.46
CA SER A 42 -14.19 15.84 -2.69
C SER A 42 -14.16 16.66 -1.39
N GLY A 43 -12.97 16.83 -0.80
CA GLY A 43 -12.74 17.72 0.36
C GLY A 43 -12.57 17.04 1.72
N GLY A 44 -12.62 15.71 1.79
CA GLY A 44 -12.55 14.94 3.03
C GLY A 44 -11.13 14.62 3.52
N GLY A 45 -10.27 15.64 3.72
CA GLY A 45 -8.89 15.40 4.22
C GLY A 45 -8.84 14.67 5.57
N ALA A 46 -9.83 14.90 6.45
CA ALA A 46 -9.98 14.18 7.71
C ALA A 46 -10.37 12.71 7.49
N ALA A 47 -11.33 12.42 6.61
CA ALA A 47 -11.73 11.06 6.28
C ALA A 47 -10.57 10.24 5.69
N LEU A 48 -9.74 10.87 4.85
CA LEU A 48 -8.55 10.22 4.29
C LEU A 48 -7.50 9.92 5.38
N LEU A 49 -7.31 10.82 6.35
CA LEU A 49 -6.39 10.62 7.47
C LEU A 49 -6.87 9.49 8.40
N ASP A 50 -8.17 9.47 8.71
CA ASP A 50 -8.78 8.39 9.49
C ASP A 50 -8.66 7.06 8.75
N ALA A 51 -8.94 7.03 7.46
CA ALA A 51 -8.80 5.82 6.64
C ALA A 51 -7.35 5.33 6.57
N ALA A 52 -6.38 6.23 6.42
CA ALA A 52 -4.96 5.89 6.47
C ALA A 52 -4.57 5.29 7.84
N THR A 53 -5.09 5.84 8.94
CA THR A 53 -4.87 5.34 10.29
C THR A 53 -5.45 3.93 10.48
N CYS A 54 -6.70 3.70 10.04
CA CYS A 54 -7.32 2.39 10.05
C CYS A 54 -6.52 1.35 9.24
N LYS A 55 -6.06 1.72 8.04
CA LYS A 55 -5.22 0.84 7.20
C LYS A 55 -3.90 0.50 7.88
N GLN A 56 -3.23 1.49 8.47
CA GLN A 56 -1.97 1.26 9.18
C GLN A 56 -2.15 0.33 10.37
N GLN A 57 -3.23 0.48 11.15
CA GLN A 57 -3.52 -0.40 12.26
C GLN A 57 -3.77 -1.83 11.80
N ALA A 58 -4.64 -2.02 10.79
CA ALA A 58 -4.93 -3.35 10.23
C ALA A 58 -3.67 -4.04 9.67
N LEU A 59 -2.79 -3.30 9.00
CA LEU A 59 -1.51 -3.83 8.50
C LEU A 59 -0.59 -4.27 9.64
N ARG A 60 -0.48 -3.49 10.72
CA ARG A 60 0.36 -3.84 11.88
C ARG A 60 -0.15 -5.10 12.58
N GLU A 61 -1.46 -5.23 12.75
CA GLU A 61 -2.08 -6.42 13.34
C GLU A 61 -1.86 -7.65 12.46
N PHE A 62 -2.06 -7.50 11.14
CA PHE A 62 -1.82 -8.56 10.18
C PHE A 62 -0.36 -9.01 10.15
N GLU A 63 0.59 -8.06 10.12
CA GLU A 63 2.03 -8.35 10.16
C GLU A 63 2.45 -9.02 11.47
N SER A 64 1.97 -8.50 12.61
CA SER A 64 2.26 -9.11 13.92
C SER A 64 1.78 -10.55 13.99
N SER A 65 0.58 -10.83 13.47
CA SER A 65 0.04 -12.19 13.45
C SER A 65 0.82 -13.10 12.50
N LEU A 66 1.21 -12.62 11.31
CA LEU A 66 2.08 -13.37 10.39
C LEU A 66 3.41 -13.78 11.05
N GLN A 67 4.02 -12.86 11.81
CA GLN A 67 5.27 -13.11 12.53
C GLN A 67 5.08 -14.11 13.68
N GLN A 68 4.03 -13.94 14.49
CA GLN A 68 3.72 -14.83 15.63
C GLN A 68 3.43 -16.26 15.17
N GLN A 69 2.68 -16.41 14.08
CA GLN A 69 2.31 -17.71 13.55
C GLN A 69 3.44 -18.38 12.74
N GLY A 70 4.53 -17.65 12.45
CA GLY A 70 5.67 -18.19 11.70
C GLY A 70 5.32 -18.63 10.28
N VAL A 71 4.26 -18.07 9.69
CA VAL A 71 3.72 -18.43 8.38
C VAL A 71 4.80 -18.35 7.30
N GLU A 72 5.69 -17.36 7.37
CA GLU A 72 6.85 -17.22 6.46
C GLU A 72 7.76 -18.45 6.50
N ARG A 73 8.05 -18.97 7.69
CA ARG A 73 8.90 -20.16 7.88
C ARG A 73 8.21 -21.39 7.30
N SER A 74 6.91 -21.54 7.54
CA SER A 74 6.10 -22.63 7.00
C SER A 74 6.03 -22.60 5.48
N ILE A 75 5.79 -21.43 4.86
CA ILE A 75 5.82 -21.26 3.40
C ILE A 75 7.19 -21.60 2.83
N ARG A 76 8.28 -21.10 3.43
CA ARG A 76 9.65 -21.38 2.97
C ARG A 76 9.98 -22.88 3.04
N SER A 77 9.58 -23.53 4.13
CA SER A 77 9.74 -24.97 4.33
C SER A 77 8.99 -25.77 3.26
N LEU A 78 7.72 -25.43 3.02
CA LEU A 78 6.88 -26.08 2.01
C LEU A 78 7.39 -25.83 0.58
N SER A 79 7.85 -24.61 0.29
CA SER A 79 8.44 -24.27 -1.01
C SER A 79 9.74 -25.05 -1.27
N ALA A 80 10.58 -25.23 -0.25
CA ALA A 80 11.80 -26.05 -0.35
C ALA A 80 11.48 -27.55 -0.53
N ALA A 81 10.32 -28.00 -0.02
CA ALA A 81 9.83 -29.36 -0.19
C ALA A 81 9.16 -29.62 -1.55
N ALA A 82 9.10 -28.62 -2.45
CA ALA A 82 8.49 -28.72 -3.78
C ALA A 82 7.08 -29.33 -3.80
N THR A 83 6.24 -28.97 -2.81
CA THR A 83 4.89 -29.51 -2.70
C THR A 83 3.92 -28.80 -3.65
N ASN A 84 3.74 -29.35 -4.86
CA ASN A 84 2.70 -28.91 -5.81
C ASN A 84 1.30 -28.88 -5.16
N ASP A 85 1.06 -29.77 -4.21
CA ASP A 85 -0.21 -29.89 -3.47
C ASP A 85 -0.58 -28.59 -2.70
N LEU A 86 0.39 -27.81 -2.22
CA LEU A 86 0.09 -26.54 -1.54
C LEU A 86 -0.39 -25.48 -2.54
N ALA A 87 0.26 -25.40 -3.71
CA ALA A 87 -0.09 -24.43 -4.75
C ALA A 87 -1.48 -24.69 -5.34
N GLU A 88 -1.89 -25.95 -5.37
CA GLU A 88 -3.21 -26.38 -5.86
C GLU A 88 -4.29 -26.36 -4.77
N ALA A 89 -3.92 -26.22 -3.48
CA ALA A 89 -4.87 -26.18 -2.38
C ALA A 89 -5.84 -24.97 -2.50
N PRO A 90 -7.17 -25.19 -2.53
CA PRO A 90 -8.15 -24.12 -2.74
C PRO A 90 -8.08 -23.00 -1.69
N TRP A 91 -7.83 -23.34 -0.41
CA TRP A 91 -7.71 -22.36 0.66
C TRP A 91 -6.48 -21.45 0.47
N TRP A 92 -5.37 -22.02 -0.01
CA TRP A 92 -4.14 -21.27 -0.27
C TRP A 92 -4.31 -20.34 -1.47
N GLN A 93 -4.91 -20.82 -2.55
CA GLN A 93 -5.22 -20.00 -3.72
C GLN A 93 -6.16 -18.84 -3.37
N LYS A 94 -7.19 -19.10 -2.56
CA LYS A 94 -8.11 -18.07 -2.06
C LYS A 94 -7.37 -17.02 -1.24
N PHE A 95 -6.52 -17.44 -0.31
CA PHE A 95 -5.71 -16.53 0.51
C PHE A 95 -4.80 -15.66 -0.36
N CYS A 96 -4.05 -16.26 -1.29
CA CYS A 96 -3.20 -15.52 -2.22
C CYS A 96 -3.99 -14.58 -3.15
N ALA A 97 -5.20 -14.96 -3.56
CA ALA A 97 -6.07 -14.10 -4.36
C ALA A 97 -6.49 -12.85 -3.57
N ARG A 98 -6.88 -13.00 -2.31
CA ARG A 98 -7.24 -11.89 -1.41
C ARG A 98 -6.07 -10.95 -1.16
N LEU A 99 -4.87 -11.48 -0.91
CA LEU A 99 -3.66 -10.67 -0.78
C LEU A 99 -3.34 -9.88 -2.06
N ARG A 100 -3.47 -10.51 -3.23
CA ARG A 100 -3.31 -9.82 -4.52
C ARG A 100 -4.35 -8.72 -4.71
N HIS A 101 -5.59 -8.96 -4.29
CA HIS A 101 -6.65 -7.96 -4.32
C HIS A 101 -6.32 -6.76 -3.42
N CYS A 102 -5.95 -6.99 -2.15
CA CYS A 102 -5.51 -5.95 -1.22
C CYS A 102 -4.36 -5.11 -1.80
N ARG A 103 -3.36 -5.78 -2.39
CA ARG A 103 -2.24 -5.11 -3.07
C ARG A 103 -2.72 -4.24 -4.23
N GLY A 104 -3.64 -4.75 -5.05
CA GLY A 104 -4.23 -4.00 -6.16
C GLY A 104 -4.93 -2.73 -5.70
N MET A 105 -5.74 -2.82 -4.63
CA MET A 105 -6.41 -1.67 -4.04
C MET A 105 -5.42 -0.62 -3.52
N ASN A 106 -4.39 -1.05 -2.79
CA ASN A 106 -3.39 -0.13 -2.26
C ASN A 106 -2.57 0.55 -3.37
N LEU A 107 -2.27 -0.15 -4.47
CA LEU A 107 -1.62 0.44 -5.65
C LEU A 107 -2.52 1.47 -6.34
N ALA A 108 -3.82 1.16 -6.48
CA ALA A 108 -4.79 2.10 -7.05
C ALA A 108 -4.89 3.38 -6.20
N ALA A 109 -5.02 3.23 -4.87
CA ALA A 109 -5.03 4.36 -3.93
C ALA A 109 -3.74 5.20 -4.04
N GLY A 110 -2.57 4.56 -4.06
CA GLY A 110 -1.29 5.25 -4.24
C GLY A 110 -1.21 6.02 -5.56
N SER A 111 -1.72 5.45 -6.66
CA SER A 111 -1.75 6.12 -7.96
C SER A 111 -2.67 7.35 -7.98
N ALA A 112 -3.83 7.27 -7.30
CA ALA A 112 -4.76 8.39 -7.18
C ALA A 112 -4.15 9.54 -6.36
N ILE A 113 -3.49 9.23 -5.24
CA ILE A 113 -2.79 10.21 -4.42
C ILE A 113 -1.66 10.88 -5.21
N ALA A 114 -0.85 10.12 -5.94
CA ALA A 114 0.24 10.66 -6.75
C ALA A 114 -0.29 11.61 -7.84
N LEU A 115 -1.41 11.27 -8.48
CA LEU A 115 -2.07 12.13 -9.46
C LEU A 115 -2.58 13.43 -8.82
N ALA A 116 -3.25 13.34 -7.67
CA ALA A 116 -3.75 14.49 -6.93
C ALA A 116 -2.59 15.44 -6.51
N GLN A 117 -1.48 14.89 -6.00
CA GLN A 117 -0.30 15.67 -5.66
C GLN A 117 0.30 16.40 -6.86
N ARG A 118 0.37 15.72 -8.02
CA ARG A 118 0.85 16.34 -9.27
C ARG A 118 -0.06 17.48 -9.72
N GLN A 119 -1.38 17.29 -9.67
CA GLN A 119 -2.35 18.34 -10.03
C GLN A 119 -2.26 19.53 -9.09
N THR A 120 -2.17 19.30 -7.78
CA THR A 120 -1.97 20.35 -6.78
C THR A 120 -0.68 21.12 -7.05
N ARG A 121 0.43 20.42 -7.33
CA ARG A 121 1.70 21.07 -7.67
C ARG A 121 1.58 21.98 -8.89
N VAL A 122 0.98 21.49 -9.98
CA VAL A 122 0.77 22.30 -11.20
C VAL A 122 -0.13 23.51 -10.90
N GLY A 123 -1.18 23.33 -10.11
CA GLY A 123 -2.04 24.42 -9.66
C GLY A 123 -1.28 25.50 -8.87
N LEU A 124 -0.41 25.08 -7.93
CA LEU A 124 0.42 26.00 -7.15
C LEU A 124 1.46 26.74 -8.01
N GLU A 125 2.06 26.04 -8.99
CA GLU A 125 2.96 26.66 -9.96
C GLU A 125 2.24 27.73 -10.81
N LEU A 126 1.01 27.48 -11.26
CA LEU A 126 0.18 28.43 -12.00
C LEU A 126 -0.25 29.64 -11.14
N LEU A 127 -0.47 29.44 -9.84
CA LEU A 127 -0.80 30.51 -8.89
C LEU A 127 0.43 31.35 -8.48
N GLY A 128 1.60 31.09 -9.06
CA GLY A 128 2.84 31.81 -8.73
C GLY A 128 3.42 31.46 -7.36
N GLN A 129 2.93 30.40 -6.71
CA GLN A 129 3.42 29.91 -5.42
C GLN A 129 4.46 28.79 -5.60
N SER A 130 5.28 28.87 -6.66
CA SER A 130 6.36 27.91 -6.81
C SER A 130 7.40 28.15 -5.71
N SER A 131 7.90 27.06 -5.11
CA SER A 131 9.00 27.06 -4.15
C SER A 131 10.34 27.40 -4.82
N ALA A 132 10.37 28.42 -5.68
CA ALA A 132 11.62 29.09 -5.97
C ALA A 132 12.03 29.81 -4.67
N PRO A 133 13.25 29.63 -4.16
CA PRO A 133 13.76 30.50 -3.11
C PRO A 133 13.59 31.93 -3.64
N SER A 134 12.81 32.72 -2.90
CA SER A 134 12.59 34.12 -3.21
C SER A 134 13.95 34.72 -3.56
N ALA A 135 14.11 35.18 -4.81
CA ALA A 135 15.32 35.81 -5.32
C ALA A 135 15.53 37.22 -4.71
N TYR A 136 15.08 37.41 -3.48
CA TYR A 136 15.39 38.54 -2.63
C TYR A 136 16.59 38.14 -1.78
N ASP A 137 17.75 38.67 -2.14
CA ASP A 137 18.88 38.81 -1.22
C ASP A 137 18.39 39.50 0.07
N GLN A 138 19.03 39.23 1.21
CA GLN A 138 18.78 39.85 2.53
C GLN A 138 18.85 41.39 2.52
N ARG A 139 19.22 41.99 1.38
CA ARG A 139 19.27 43.44 1.11
C ARG A 139 18.06 43.99 0.34
N GLY A 140 17.06 43.17 0.01
CA GLY A 140 15.83 43.64 -0.62
C GLY A 140 15.94 44.01 -2.10
N GLN A 141 16.97 43.55 -2.82
CA GLN A 141 17.10 43.81 -4.26
C GLN A 141 16.61 42.63 -5.10
N ALA A 142 15.70 42.91 -6.04
CA ALA A 142 15.25 41.94 -7.03
C ALA A 142 16.39 41.70 -8.04
N GLY A 143 16.97 40.50 -8.02
CA GLY A 143 17.88 40.04 -9.06
C GLY A 143 17.15 40.00 -10.40
N ALA A 144 17.50 40.90 -11.32
CA ALA A 144 16.93 40.94 -12.66
C ALA A 144 17.18 39.61 -13.38
N THR A 145 16.12 38.88 -13.71
CA THR A 145 16.13 37.88 -14.78
C THR A 145 15.24 38.39 -15.92
N PRO A 146 15.76 38.49 -17.16
CA PRO A 146 15.02 39.04 -18.28
C PRO A 146 14.26 37.93 -19.02
N THR A 147 13.06 37.57 -18.57
CA THR A 147 12.04 36.95 -19.43
C THR A 147 10.67 37.02 -18.76
N SER A 148 10.10 38.22 -18.71
CA SER A 148 8.64 38.39 -18.66
C SER A 148 8.24 39.09 -19.95
N ARG A 149 7.72 38.33 -20.91
CA ARG A 149 7.07 38.89 -22.09
C ARG A 149 5.71 38.24 -22.25
N ASN A 150 4.70 39.01 -21.85
CA ASN A 150 3.33 39.05 -22.34
C ASN A 150 2.47 37.79 -22.23
N LEU A 151 1.60 37.79 -21.21
CA LEU A 151 0.23 37.27 -21.31
C LEU A 151 -0.74 38.42 -21.02
N ALA A 152 -0.92 39.28 -22.01
CA ALA A 152 -2.01 40.26 -22.07
C ALA A 152 -2.50 40.38 -23.51
N SER A 153 -3.03 39.28 -24.04
CA SER A 153 -3.97 39.27 -25.18
C SER A 153 -4.55 37.86 -25.36
N CYS A 154 -5.71 37.62 -24.77
CA CYS A 154 -6.83 36.83 -25.29
C CYS A 154 -8.01 37.05 -24.35
#